data_AF-A0A496Z0A8-F1
#
_entry.id   AF-A0A496Z0A8-F1
#
_cell.length_a   1.000
_cell.length_b   1.000
_cell.length_c   1.000
_cell.angle_alpha   90.00
_cell.angle_beta   90.00
_cell.angle_gamma   90.00
#
_symmetry.space_group_name_H-M   'P 1'
#
loop_
_entity.id
_entity.type
_entity.pdbx_description
1 polymer ?
#
loop_
_entity_poly.entity_id
_entity_poly.type
_entity_poly.pdbx_seq_one_letter_code
_entity_poly.pdbx_strand_id
1 'polypeptide(L)'
;MSIRATVNSNQLILGFGALVIGLVEYVVSRPADSTYLGKMIGALAGDFPFKMDIFGIFGGVVPEFVHPFSFALITMAIFPQATKKVRGMICLFWLFIELFFEVGQCCGHQIAQYIPEVFGQSSIVCSLKSYFINGTYDHLDVLAIFLGITVAYIAGEHTSKGGNDDDAFISSKRGCQKFETKPQALVLETGP
;
A
#
# COMPACT_ATOMS: atom_id res chain seq x y z
N MET A 1 4.17 -18.90 -21.70
CA MET A 1 3.47 -17.79 -21.03
C MET A 1 4.55 -16.89 -20.42
N SER A 2 4.90 -15.79 -21.09
CA SER A 2 6.01 -14.92 -20.67
C SER A 2 5.49 -13.93 -19.63
N ILE A 3 5.70 -14.21 -18.34
CA ILE A 3 5.41 -13.29 -17.24
C ILE A 3 6.53 -12.26 -17.21
N ARG A 4 6.47 -11.25 -18.07
CA ARG A 4 7.12 -9.97 -17.77
C ARG A 4 6.08 -9.10 -17.07
N ALA A 5 5.90 -9.36 -15.77
CA ALA A 5 5.10 -8.49 -14.92
C ALA A 5 5.91 -7.22 -14.66
N THR A 6 5.70 -6.20 -15.49
CA THR A 6 6.21 -4.85 -15.22
C THR A 6 5.28 -4.21 -14.19
N VAL A 7 5.74 -4.15 -12.94
CA VAL A 7 5.04 -3.49 -11.82
C VAL A 7 4.61 -2.08 -12.24
N ASN A 8 3.40 -1.66 -11.86
CA ASN A 8 2.95 -0.29 -12.10
C ASN A 8 3.61 0.67 -11.10
N SER A 9 4.71 1.31 -11.52
CA SER A 9 5.49 2.21 -10.67
C SER A 9 4.69 3.39 -10.13
N ASN A 10 3.70 3.91 -10.88
CA ASN A 10 2.88 5.03 -10.42
C ASN A 10 2.01 4.63 -9.22
N GLN A 11 1.36 3.47 -9.30
CA GLN A 11 0.56 2.93 -8.19
C GLN A 11 1.45 2.60 -6.98
N LEU A 12 2.64 2.06 -7.24
CA LEU A 12 3.61 1.73 -6.20
C LEU A 12 4.08 3.00 -5.46
N ILE A 13 4.48 4.04 -6.20
CA ILE A 13 4.95 5.31 -5.63
C ILE A 13 3.83 6.01 -4.86
N LEU A 14 2.61 6.07 -5.42
CA LEU A 14 1.47 6.67 -4.73
C LEU A 14 1.13 5.93 -3.44
N GLY A 15 1.08 4.60 -3.49
CA GLY A 15 0.79 3.77 -2.31
C GLY A 15 1.86 3.89 -1.23
N PHE A 16 3.15 3.78 -1.58
CA PHE A 16 4.22 3.97 -0.59
C PHE A 16 4.30 5.41 -0.07
N GLY A 17 4.10 6.40 -0.94
CA GLY A 17 4.10 7.80 -0.54
C GLY A 17 3.02 8.10 0.49
N ALA A 18 1.80 7.60 0.27
CA ALA A 18 0.72 7.72 1.24
C ALA A 18 1.05 6.99 2.54
N LEU A 19 1.61 5.78 2.48
CA LEU A 19 2.00 5.02 3.67
C LEU A 19 3.07 5.73 4.50
N VAL A 20 4.04 6.39 3.85
CA VAL A 20 5.04 7.23 4.55
C VAL A 20 4.38 8.44 5.20
N ILE A 21 3.41 9.08 4.55
CA ILE A 21 2.66 10.20 5.15
C ILE A 21 1.90 9.73 6.40
N GLY A 22 1.20 8.59 6.32
CA GLY A 22 0.52 7.99 7.47
C GLY A 22 1.49 7.62 8.59
N LEU A 23 2.66 7.08 8.24
CA LEU A 23 3.71 6.77 9.22
C LEU A 23 4.24 8.03 9.91
N VAL A 24 4.46 9.11 9.17
CA VAL A 24 4.91 10.40 9.74
C VAL A 24 3.85 10.96 10.66
N GLU A 25 2.58 10.96 10.24
CA GLU A 25 1.46 11.38 11.10
C GLU A 25 1.46 10.56 12.39
N TYR A 26 1.52 9.23 12.29
CA TYR A 26 1.51 8.33 13.44
C TYR A 26 2.65 8.61 14.43
N VAL A 27 3.87 8.80 13.93
CA VAL A 27 5.05 9.07 14.76
C VAL A 27 4.96 10.42 15.45
N VAL A 28 4.34 11.41 14.81
CA VAL A 28 4.29 12.79 15.32
C VAL A 28 3.07 13.00 16.25
N SER A 29 1.96 12.30 16.02
CA SER A 29 0.72 12.43 16.80
C SER A 29 0.65 11.50 18.01
N ARG A 30 1.31 10.34 17.97
CA ARG A 30 1.27 9.34 19.07
C ARG A 30 2.50 9.42 19.97
N PRO A 31 2.33 9.34 21.31
CA PRO A 31 3.45 9.31 22.23
C PRO A 31 4.30 8.04 22.03
N ALA A 32 5.62 8.19 22.09
CA ALA A 32 6.57 7.11 21.82
C ALA A 32 6.40 5.88 22.74
N ASP A 33 5.89 6.10 23.96
CA ASP A 33 5.72 5.04 24.97
C ASP A 33 4.57 4.07 24.69
N SER A 34 3.57 4.48 23.90
CA SER A 34 2.35 3.69 23.69
C SER A 34 2.44 2.73 22.51
N THR A 35 3.51 2.77 21.71
CA THR A 35 3.59 2.00 20.45
C THR A 35 4.94 1.31 20.30
N TYR A 36 4.95 0.10 19.73
CA TYR A 36 6.18 -0.64 19.50
C TYR A 36 7.16 0.12 18.59
N LEU A 37 6.62 0.77 17.56
CA LEU A 37 7.39 1.58 16.62
C LEU A 37 7.94 2.84 17.29
N GLY A 38 7.16 3.49 18.16
CA GLY A 38 7.62 4.61 18.99
C GLY A 38 8.76 4.22 19.93
N LYS A 39 8.68 3.05 20.58
CA LYS A 39 9.77 2.51 21.41
C LYS A 39 11.02 2.21 20.60
N MET A 40 10.87 1.64 19.40
CA MET A 40 11.99 1.35 18.50
C MET A 40 12.65 2.63 17.99
N ILE A 41 11.87 3.63 17.57
CA ILE A 41 12.38 4.92 17.10
C ILE A 41 12.99 5.71 18.27
N GLY A 42 12.34 5.77 19.43
CA GLY A 42 12.87 6.42 20.63
C GLY A 42 14.19 5.80 21.09
N ALA A 43 14.31 4.47 21.01
CA ALA A 43 15.56 3.77 21.31
C ALA A 43 16.69 4.07 20.30
N LEU A 44 16.36 4.35 19.04
CA LEU A 44 17.34 4.66 17.97
C LEU A 44 17.69 6.15 17.89
N ALA A 45 16.74 7.01 18.18
CA ALA A 45 16.79 8.43 17.83
C ALA A 45 16.80 9.36 19.05
N GLY A 46 16.62 8.81 20.26
CA GLY A 46 16.48 9.56 21.52
C GLY A 46 15.05 10.02 21.78
N ASP A 47 14.76 10.50 22.99
CA ASP A 47 13.45 11.06 23.34
C ASP A 47 13.15 12.28 22.45
N PHE A 48 12.32 12.10 21.43
CA PHE A 48 11.81 13.20 20.61
C PHE A 48 10.62 13.85 21.32
N PRO A 49 10.72 15.11 21.77
CA PRO A 49 9.69 15.76 22.60
C PRO A 49 8.56 16.40 21.79
N PHE A 50 8.42 16.11 20.50
CA PHE A 50 7.44 16.78 19.64
C PHE A 50 6.14 16.00 19.53
N LYS A 51 5.20 16.29 20.44
CA LYS A 51 3.78 16.00 20.22
C LYS A 51 3.19 17.14 19.40
N MET A 52 3.39 17.12 18.09
CA MET A 52 2.74 18.08 17.19
C MET A 52 1.45 17.47 16.71
N ASP A 53 0.32 18.05 17.10
CA ASP A 53 -0.96 17.64 16.56
C ASP A 53 -1.16 18.30 15.19
N ILE A 54 -0.53 17.73 14.15
CA ILE A 54 -0.53 18.29 12.78
C ILE A 54 -1.96 18.35 12.21
N PHE A 55 -2.76 17.32 12.51
CA PHE A 55 -4.11 17.14 11.95
C PHE A 55 -5.23 17.40 12.96
N GLY A 56 -4.91 17.69 14.22
CA GLY A 56 -5.89 18.02 15.24
C GLY A 56 -6.83 16.85 15.50
N ILE A 57 -8.13 17.19 15.49
CA ILE A 57 -9.25 16.27 15.65
C ILE A 57 -9.23 15.14 14.58
N PHE A 58 -8.58 15.35 13.43
CA PHE A 58 -8.50 14.35 12.36
C PHE A 58 -7.32 13.39 12.49
N GLY A 59 -6.40 13.58 13.45
CA GLY A 59 -5.21 12.72 13.60
C GLY A 59 -5.55 11.23 13.78
N GLY A 60 -6.69 10.91 14.41
CA GLY A 60 -7.16 9.53 14.52
C GLY A 60 -7.64 8.92 13.20
N VAL A 61 -8.20 9.75 12.32
CA VAL A 61 -8.94 9.34 11.12
C VAL A 61 -8.03 9.20 9.89
N VAL A 62 -6.91 9.92 9.87
CA VAL A 62 -5.96 9.92 8.75
C VAL A 62 -5.37 8.53 8.49
N PRO A 63 -4.87 7.79 9.49
CA PRO A 63 -4.39 6.41 9.29
C PRO A 63 -5.45 5.48 8.70
N GLU A 64 -6.70 5.60 9.16
CA GLU A 64 -7.83 4.77 8.73
C GLU A 64 -8.25 5.03 7.28
N PHE A 65 -7.98 6.22 6.76
CA PHE A 65 -8.06 6.50 5.33
C PHE A 65 -6.84 5.97 4.56
N VAL A 66 -5.64 6.22 5.09
CA VAL A 66 -4.36 6.00 4.38
C VAL A 66 -4.04 4.51 4.22
N HIS A 67 -4.34 3.67 5.22
CA HIS A 67 -4.07 2.23 5.16
C HIS A 67 -4.79 1.53 4.00
N PRO A 68 -6.15 1.53 3.94
CA PRO A 68 -6.86 0.91 2.84
C PRO A 68 -6.44 1.47 1.48
N PHE A 69 -6.19 2.78 1.42
CA PHE A 69 -5.73 3.44 0.21
C PHE A 69 -4.39 2.89 -0.28
N SER A 70 -3.39 2.87 0.61
CA SER A 70 -2.02 2.50 0.30
C SER A 70 -1.92 1.01 -0.03
N PHE A 71 -2.53 0.15 0.78
CA PHE A 71 -2.46 -1.29 0.59
C PHE A 71 -3.19 -1.74 -0.67
N ALA A 72 -4.34 -1.14 -0.99
CA ALA A 72 -5.03 -1.42 -2.24
C ALA A 72 -4.18 -1.03 -3.45
N LEU A 73 -3.58 0.17 -3.47
CA LEU A 73 -2.73 0.61 -4.59
C LEU A 73 -1.45 -0.22 -4.74
N ILE A 74 -0.76 -0.54 -3.65
CA ILE A 74 0.44 -1.39 -3.69
C ILE A 74 0.08 -2.78 -4.23
N THR A 75 -1.05 -3.35 -3.78
CA THR A 75 -1.53 -4.63 -4.28
C THR A 75 -1.85 -4.55 -5.77
N MET A 76 -2.56 -3.51 -6.22
CA MET A 76 -2.83 -3.29 -7.65
C MET A 76 -1.54 -3.14 -8.48
N ALA A 77 -0.51 -2.51 -7.92
CA ALA A 77 0.77 -2.32 -8.61
C ALA A 77 1.46 -3.65 -8.96
N ILE A 78 1.28 -4.67 -8.12
CA ILE A 78 1.78 -6.04 -8.34
C ILE A 78 1.01 -6.74 -9.47
N PHE A 79 -0.24 -6.32 -9.72
CA PHE A 79 -1.09 -6.83 -10.81
C PHE A 79 -1.33 -5.76 -11.89
N PRO A 80 -0.29 -5.36 -12.65
CA PRO A 80 -0.34 -4.23 -13.58
C PRO A 80 -1.39 -4.40 -14.70
N GLN A 81 -1.69 -5.64 -15.08
CA GLN A 81 -2.72 -5.98 -16.07
C GLN A 81 -4.05 -6.41 -15.45
N ALA A 82 -4.27 -6.09 -14.16
CA ALA A 82 -5.53 -6.38 -13.50
C ALA A 82 -6.70 -5.74 -14.26
N THR A 83 -7.71 -6.53 -14.57
CA THR A 83 -8.97 -6.02 -15.09
C THR A 83 -9.70 -5.17 -14.04
N LYS A 84 -10.66 -4.35 -14.45
CA LYS A 84 -11.49 -3.56 -13.53
C LYS A 84 -12.14 -4.41 -12.43
N LYS A 85 -12.52 -5.65 -12.75
CA LYS A 85 -13.08 -6.61 -11.79
C LYS A 85 -12.06 -7.02 -10.73
N VAL A 86 -10.83 -7.33 -11.14
CA VAL A 86 -9.74 -7.70 -10.23
C VAL A 86 -9.39 -6.54 -9.30
N ARG A 87 -9.33 -5.30 -9.82
CA ARG A 87 -9.12 -4.11 -8.97
C ARG A 87 -10.23 -3.91 -7.96
N GLY A 88 -11.49 -4.10 -8.39
CA GLY A 88 -12.63 -4.08 -7.48
C GLY A 88 -12.53 -5.13 -6.39
N MET A 89 -12.10 -6.35 -6.72
CA MET A 89 -11.86 -7.41 -5.73
C MET A 89 -10.74 -7.06 -4.75
N ILE A 90 -9.64 -6.45 -5.21
CA ILE A 90 -8.55 -5.98 -4.35
C ILE A 90 -9.08 -4.92 -3.37
N CYS A 91 -9.84 -3.94 -3.85
CA CYS A 91 -10.49 -2.93 -3.01
C CYS A 91 -11.44 -3.55 -1.99
N LEU A 92 -12.29 -4.49 -2.39
CA LEU A 92 -13.23 -5.16 -1.49
C LEU A 92 -12.51 -6.01 -0.43
N PHE A 93 -11.41 -6.65 -0.81
CA PHE A 93 -10.59 -7.41 0.12
C PHE A 93 -10.00 -6.52 1.21
N TRP A 94 -9.38 -5.40 0.83
CA TRP A 94 -8.83 -4.45 1.80
C TRP A 94 -9.92 -3.75 2.62
N LEU A 95 -11.03 -3.36 1.99
CA LEU A 95 -12.21 -2.85 2.71
C LEU A 95 -12.67 -3.82 3.79
N PHE A 96 -12.79 -5.11 3.45
CA PHE A 96 -13.21 -6.13 4.39
C PHE A 96 -12.23 -6.28 5.56
N ILE A 97 -10.92 -6.28 5.28
CA ILE A 97 -9.89 -6.39 6.31
C ILE A 97 -9.97 -5.22 7.30
N GLU A 98 -10.00 -3.98 6.79
CA GLU A 98 -10.03 -2.79 7.66
C GLU A 98 -11.34 -2.75 8.48
N LEU A 99 -12.48 -3.00 7.84
CA LEU A 99 -13.76 -3.07 8.57
C LEU A 99 -13.79 -4.21 9.59
N PHE A 100 -13.15 -5.34 9.31
CA PHE A 100 -13.04 -6.45 10.26
C PHE A 100 -12.23 -6.04 11.49
N PHE A 101 -11.11 -5.33 11.31
CA PHE A 101 -10.33 -4.82 12.41
C PHE A 101 -11.09 -3.76 13.21
N GLU A 102 -11.77 -2.84 12.52
CA GLU A 102 -12.54 -1.76 13.13
C GLU A 102 -13.72 -2.30 13.96
N VAL A 103 -14.53 -3.18 13.37
CA VAL A 103 -15.61 -3.87 14.10
C VAL A 103 -15.06 -4.77 15.21
N GLY A 104 -13.87 -5.35 15.02
CA GLY A 104 -13.23 -6.13 16.05
C GLY A 104 -12.92 -5.33 17.32
N GLN A 105 -12.67 -4.02 17.21
CA GLN A 105 -12.48 -3.16 18.38
C GLN A 105 -13.76 -3.05 19.25
N CYS A 106 -14.96 -3.14 18.67
CA CYS A 106 -16.23 -3.19 19.44
C CYS A 106 -16.27 -4.37 20.43
N CYS A 107 -15.62 -5.48 20.08
CA CYS A 107 -15.60 -6.71 20.84
C CYS A 107 -14.19 -7.03 21.36
N GLY A 108 -13.37 -6.00 21.57
CA GLY A 108 -11.93 -6.13 21.80
C GLY A 108 -11.56 -7.08 22.94
N HIS A 109 -12.25 -6.97 24.08
CA HIS A 109 -12.03 -7.86 25.22
C HIS A 109 -12.42 -9.32 24.94
N GLN A 110 -13.50 -9.54 24.19
CA GLN A 110 -13.95 -10.88 23.80
C GLN A 110 -12.99 -11.51 22.80
N ILE A 111 -12.55 -10.75 21.78
CA ILE A 111 -11.57 -11.22 20.78
C ILE A 111 -10.23 -11.55 21.45
N ALA A 112 -9.79 -10.71 22.39
CA ALA A 112 -8.53 -10.91 23.11
C ALA A 112 -8.47 -12.22 23.92
N GLN A 113 -9.61 -12.81 24.29
CA GLN A 113 -9.69 -14.11 24.97
C GLN A 113 -9.46 -15.29 24.02
N TYR A 114 -9.76 -15.13 22.73
CA TYR A 114 -9.54 -16.16 21.72
C TYR A 114 -8.11 -16.18 21.17
N ILE A 115 -7.32 -15.14 21.44
CA ILE A 115 -5.91 -15.08 21.07
C ILE A 115 -5.12 -16.01 22.01
N PRO A 116 -4.57 -17.15 21.52
CA PRO A 116 -3.94 -18.13 22.39
C PRO A 116 -2.69 -17.57 23.07
N GLU A 117 -2.55 -17.81 24.38
CA GLU A 117 -1.40 -17.34 25.17
C GLU A 117 -0.06 -17.92 24.69
N VAL A 118 -0.10 -19.04 23.96
CA VAL A 118 1.08 -19.65 23.32
C VAL A 118 1.77 -18.69 22.35
N PHE A 119 1.03 -17.73 21.78
CA PHE A 119 1.58 -16.67 20.93
C PHE A 119 1.99 -15.40 21.70
N GLY A 120 1.84 -15.39 23.03
CA GLY A 120 2.11 -14.26 23.91
C GLY A 120 3.59 -13.83 23.97
N GLN A 121 4.50 -14.62 23.39
CA GLN A 121 5.90 -14.21 23.20
C GLN A 121 6.14 -13.47 21.88
N SER A 122 5.22 -13.53 20.92
CA SER A 122 5.40 -12.84 19.65
C SER A 122 4.97 -11.37 19.75
N SER A 123 5.88 -10.46 19.39
CA SER A 123 5.61 -9.01 19.43
C SER A 123 4.42 -8.61 18.55
N ILE A 124 4.16 -9.36 17.47
CA ILE A 124 3.02 -9.13 16.56
C ILE A 124 1.71 -9.41 17.28
N VAL A 125 1.57 -10.57 17.93
CA VAL A 125 0.32 -10.93 18.61
C VAL A 125 0.08 -10.06 19.84
N CYS A 126 1.12 -9.66 20.56
CA CYS A 126 0.99 -8.66 21.63
C CYS A 126 0.49 -7.31 21.10
N SER A 127 1.03 -6.83 19.98
CA SER A 127 0.60 -5.58 19.35
C SER A 127 -0.84 -5.67 18.87
N LEU A 128 -1.22 -6.79 18.27
CA LEU A 128 -2.58 -7.04 17.81
C LEU A 128 -3.60 -7.13 18.98
N LYS A 129 -3.23 -7.81 20.07
CA LYS A 129 -4.05 -7.86 21.28
C LYS A 129 -4.22 -6.47 21.89
N SER A 130 -3.12 -5.69 21.95
CA SER A 130 -3.15 -4.30 22.41
C SER A 130 -4.02 -3.42 21.52
N TYR A 131 -4.00 -3.62 20.21
CA TYR A 131 -4.85 -2.92 19.25
C TYR A 131 -6.34 -3.17 19.54
N PHE A 132 -6.75 -4.43 19.70
CA PHE A 132 -8.15 -4.73 19.99
C PHE A 132 -8.61 -4.24 21.37
N ILE A 133 -7.76 -4.33 22.41
CA ILE A 133 -8.13 -3.93 23.77
C ILE A 133 -8.18 -2.40 23.94
N ASN A 134 -7.23 -1.68 23.34
CA ASN A 134 -7.09 -0.23 23.52
C ASN A 134 -7.71 0.57 22.37
N GLY A 135 -8.12 -0.09 21.28
CA GLY A 135 -8.86 0.52 20.18
C GLY A 135 -10.26 0.94 20.60
N THR A 136 -10.82 1.90 19.90
CA THR A 136 -12.20 2.35 20.08
C THR A 136 -12.85 2.45 18.72
N TYR A 137 -13.96 1.75 18.55
CA TYR A 137 -14.74 1.85 17.33
C TYR A 137 -15.28 3.27 17.12
N ASP A 138 -15.04 3.83 15.94
CA ASP A 138 -15.55 5.14 15.51
C ASP A 138 -16.22 5.04 14.13
N HIS A 139 -17.42 5.63 14.03
CA HIS A 139 -18.13 5.75 12.77
C HIS A 139 -17.38 6.61 11.75
N LEU A 140 -16.57 7.57 12.20
CA LEU A 140 -15.72 8.37 11.32
C LEU A 140 -14.60 7.54 10.69
N ASP A 141 -14.06 6.56 11.42
CA ASP A 141 -13.03 5.66 10.91
C ASP A 141 -13.60 4.73 9.84
N VAL A 142 -14.82 4.20 10.06
CA VAL A 142 -15.57 3.48 9.03
C VAL A 142 -15.74 4.32 7.76
N LEU A 143 -16.16 5.58 7.90
CA LEU A 143 -16.32 6.49 6.75
C LEU A 143 -14.98 6.74 6.04
N ALA A 144 -13.91 6.93 6.80
CA ALA A 144 -12.56 7.14 6.27
C ALA A 144 -12.06 5.93 5.49
N ILE A 145 -12.31 4.71 5.98
CA ILE A 145 -12.00 3.47 5.28
C ILE A 145 -12.73 3.41 3.92
N PHE A 146 -14.04 3.70 3.89
CA PHE A 146 -14.82 3.72 2.66
C PHE A 146 -14.31 4.77 1.66
N LEU A 147 -13.94 5.96 2.15
CA LEU A 147 -13.36 7.01 1.33
C LEU A 147 -11.98 6.58 0.78
N GLY A 148 -11.11 6.01 1.62
CA GLY A 148 -9.78 5.54 1.24
C GLY A 148 -9.84 4.50 0.12
N ILE A 149 -10.71 3.49 0.26
CA ILE A 149 -10.94 2.48 -0.77
C ILE A 149 -11.52 3.07 -2.06
N THR A 150 -12.47 4.00 -1.94
CA THR A 150 -13.08 4.66 -3.12
C THR A 150 -12.03 5.43 -3.91
N VAL A 151 -11.21 6.22 -3.22
CA VAL A 151 -10.13 6.99 -3.83
C VAL A 151 -9.07 6.06 -4.43
N ALA A 152 -8.74 4.95 -3.77
CA ALA A 152 -7.80 3.95 -4.31
C ALA A 152 -8.31 3.31 -5.60
N TYR A 153 -9.60 2.97 -5.67
CA TYR A 153 -10.20 2.42 -6.87
C TYR A 153 -10.12 3.41 -8.04
N ILE A 154 -10.49 4.67 -7.80
CA ILE A 154 -10.43 5.74 -8.81
C ILE A 154 -9.00 5.97 -9.27
N ALA A 155 -8.06 6.12 -8.33
CA ALA A 155 -6.64 6.29 -8.62
C ALA A 155 -6.10 5.12 -9.44
N GLY A 156 -6.42 3.88 -9.04
CA GLY A 156 -6.05 2.67 -9.75
C GLY A 156 -6.58 2.63 -11.18
N GLU A 157 -7.83 3.03 -11.40
CA GLU A 157 -8.42 3.13 -12.75
C GLU A 157 -7.73 4.18 -13.63
N HIS A 158 -7.36 5.33 -13.07
CA HIS A 158 -6.66 6.38 -13.82
C HIS A 158 -5.22 5.99 -14.16
N THR A 159 -4.45 5.48 -13.20
CA THR A 159 -3.03 5.15 -13.41
C THR A 159 -2.83 3.94 -14.30
N SER A 160 -3.80 3.03 -14.37
CA SER A 160 -3.70 1.87 -15.26
C SER A 160 -4.17 2.16 -16.70
N LYS A 161 -4.96 3.21 -16.95
CA LYS A 161 -5.29 3.63 -18.32
C LYS A 161 -4.09 4.32 -18.98
N GLY A 162 -3.39 5.19 -18.25
CA GLY A 162 -2.24 5.92 -18.78
C GLY A 162 -1.08 5.03 -19.23
N GLY A 163 -0.76 3.95 -18.48
CA GLY A 163 0.35 3.06 -18.85
C GLY A 163 0.12 2.24 -20.13
N ASN A 164 -1.13 1.96 -20.47
CA ASN A 164 -1.46 1.15 -21.66
C ASN A 164 -1.21 1.92 -22.97
N ASP A 165 -1.39 3.25 -22.94
CA ASP A 165 -1.17 4.13 -24.09
C ASP A 165 0.33 4.39 -24.32
N ASP A 166 1.10 4.56 -23.24
CA ASP A 166 2.55 4.76 -23.30
C ASP A 166 3.30 3.51 -23.78
N ASP A 167 2.89 2.32 -23.32
CA ASP A 167 3.47 1.04 -23.77
C ASP A 167 3.16 0.75 -25.24
N ALA A 168 1.97 1.14 -25.72
CA ALA A 168 1.62 1.05 -27.15
C ALA A 168 2.50 1.97 -28.00
N PHE A 169 2.76 3.19 -27.53
CA PHE A 169 3.63 4.15 -28.22
C PHE A 169 5.09 3.69 -28.26
N ILE A 170 5.64 3.17 -27.15
CA ILE A 170 7.02 2.69 -27.09
C ILE A 170 7.19 1.38 -27.87
N SER A 171 6.20 0.48 -27.87
CA SER A 171 6.22 -0.74 -28.68
C SER A 171 6.18 -0.45 -30.18
N SER A 172 5.38 0.55 -30.60
CA SER A 172 5.35 1.05 -31.98
C SER A 172 6.72 1.57 -32.44
N LYS A 173 7.41 2.38 -31.61
CA LYS A 173 8.76 2.87 -31.94
C LYS A 173 9.81 1.75 -32.03
N ARG A 174 9.75 0.73 -31.16
CA ARG A 174 10.67 -0.41 -31.20
C ARG A 174 10.43 -1.34 -32.39
N GLY A 175 9.19 -1.45 -32.86
CA GLY A 175 8.86 -2.17 -34.10
C GLY A 175 9.45 -1.51 -35.35
N CYS A 176 9.42 -0.18 -35.42
CA CYS A 176 9.98 0.57 -36.55
C CYS A 176 11.52 0.49 -36.64
N GLN A 177 12.22 0.37 -35.51
CA GLN A 177 13.69 0.31 -35.51
C GLN A 177 14.28 -1.05 -35.92
N LYS A 178 13.46 -2.10 -36.04
CA LYS A 178 13.96 -3.47 -36.29
C LYS A 178 14.12 -3.85 -37.76
N PHE A 179 13.87 -2.92 -38.70
CA PHE A 179 13.90 -3.20 -40.15
C PHE A 179 15.04 -2.54 -40.94
N GLU A 180 16.08 -2.05 -40.26
CA GLU A 180 17.21 -1.40 -40.92
C GLU A 180 18.56 -2.12 -40.66
N THR A 181 18.56 -3.45 -40.68
CA THR A 181 19.82 -4.22 -40.83
C THR A 181 20.09 -4.42 -42.32
N LYS A 182 20.87 -3.48 -42.87
CA LYS A 182 21.50 -3.53 -44.20
C LYS A 182 22.18 -4.90 -44.43
N PRO A 183 21.93 -5.62 -45.53
CA PRO A 183 22.68 -6.82 -45.85
C PRO A 183 24.13 -6.42 -46.20
N GLN A 184 25.09 -6.84 -45.37
CA GLN A 184 26.50 -6.74 -45.74
C GLN A 184 26.78 -7.76 -46.84
N ALA A 185 27.13 -7.24 -48.01
CA ALA A 185 27.49 -8.01 -49.19
C ALA A 185 28.72 -8.87 -48.90
N LEU A 186 28.59 -10.14 -49.28
CA LEU A 186 29.61 -11.18 -49.29
C LEU A 186 30.70 -10.79 -50.31
N VAL A 187 31.86 -10.33 -49.85
CA VAL A 187 33.05 -10.18 -50.70
C VAL A 187 33.84 -11.49 -50.64
N LEU A 188 33.65 -12.30 -51.67
CA LEU A 188 34.53 -13.41 -52.03
C LEU A 188 35.82 -12.81 -52.59
N GLU A 189 36.87 -12.73 -51.78
CA GLU A 189 38.24 -12.62 -52.30
C GLU A 189 38.75 -14.03 -52.62
N THR A 190 38.69 -14.36 -53.90
CA THR A 190 39.57 -15.36 -54.50
C THR A 190 40.87 -14.67 -54.90
N GLY A 191 41.98 -15.09 -54.29
CA GLY A 191 43.33 -14.69 -54.68
C GLY A 191 44.27 -15.89 -54.65
N PRO A 192 45.36 -15.84 -55.43
CA PRO A 192 45.88 -16.89 -56.31
C PRO A 192 46.62 -18.06 -55.65
#